data_AF-A0A3M2YTF3-F1
#
_entry.id   AF-A0A3M2YTF3-F1
#
_cell.length_a   1.000
_cell.length_b   1.000
_cell.length_c   1.000
_cell.angle_alpha   90.00
_cell.angle_beta   90.00
_cell.angle_gamma   90.00
#
_symmetry.space_group_name_H-M   'P 1'
#
loop_
_entity.id
_entity.type
_entity.pdbx_description
1 polymer ?
#
loop_
_entity_poly.entity_id
_entity_poly.type
_entity_poly.pdbx_seq_one_letter_code
_entity_poly.pdbx_strand_id
1 'polypeptide(L)' 'MLVDDPVKRVDNMTMAWGLEARTPFLDYRLVELSARIPGKFKLPDGGKQVLKEAARLVIPSEVIDRKKGYFPVP' A
#
# COMPACT_ATOMS: atom_id res chain seq x y z
N MET A 1 -14.59 8.44 -0.18
CA MET A 1 -13.53 8.29 -1.20
C MET A 1 -12.17 8.32 -0.50
N LEU A 2 -11.03 8.08 -1.19
CA LEU A 2 -9.68 8.01 -0.57
C LEU A 2 -9.36 9.19 0.37
N VAL A 3 -9.80 10.39 -0.01
CA VAL A 3 -9.68 11.65 0.76
C VAL A 3 -10.59 11.70 1.99
N ASP A 4 -11.71 10.99 1.98
CA ASP A 4 -12.68 11.00 3.09
C ASP A 4 -12.35 9.92 4.13
N ASP A 5 -11.83 8.77 3.70
CA ASP A 5 -11.47 7.60 4.51
C ASP A 5 -10.69 6.64 3.60
N PRO A 6 -9.41 6.29 3.83
CA PRO A 6 -8.64 6.12 5.07
C PRO A 6 -7.53 7.16 5.36
N VAL A 7 -7.20 8.04 4.42
CA VAL A 7 -6.07 8.98 4.57
C VAL A 7 -6.36 10.00 5.68
N LYS A 8 -7.57 10.57 5.66
CA LYS A 8 -8.05 11.50 6.70
C LYS A 8 -8.01 10.90 8.11
N ARG A 9 -8.35 9.62 8.24
CA ARG A 9 -8.34 8.94 9.55
C ARG A 9 -6.92 8.83 10.09
N VAL A 10 -5.97 8.38 9.26
CA VAL A 10 -4.56 8.29 9.67
C VAL A 10 -4.04 9.67 10.06
N ASP A 11 -4.25 10.67 9.21
CA ASP A 11 -3.76 12.04 9.44
C ASP A 11 -4.31 12.65 10.74
N ASN A 12 -5.64 12.64 10.93
CA ASN A 12 -6.27 13.15 12.16
C ASN A 12 -5.77 12.43 13.42
N MET A 13 -5.65 11.10 13.37
CA MET A 13 -5.24 10.31 14.52
C MET A 13 -3.77 10.55 14.89
N THR A 14 -2.87 10.69 13.91
CA THR A 14 -1.44 10.92 14.19
C THR A 14 -1.19 12.37 14.60
N MET A 15 -1.84 13.32 13.96
CA MET A 15 -1.70 14.75 14.27
C MET A 15 -2.26 15.13 15.65
N ALA A 16 -3.27 14.40 16.16
CA ALA A 16 -3.72 14.53 17.55
C ALA A 16 -2.60 14.31 18.58
N TRP A 17 -1.51 13.64 18.18
CA TRP A 17 -0.31 13.39 18.98
C TRP A 17 0.94 14.09 18.43
N GLY A 18 0.79 15.06 17.52
CA GLY A 18 1.90 15.78 16.90
C GLY A 18 2.78 14.92 15.99
N LEU A 19 2.27 13.77 15.51
CA LEU A 19 3.00 12.87 14.62
C LEU A 19 2.59 13.07 13.17
N GLU A 20 3.58 13.29 12.30
CA GLU A 20 3.36 13.36 10.85
C GLU A 20 3.40 11.95 10.22
N ALA A 21 2.28 11.50 9.66
CA ALA A 21 2.23 10.27 8.87
C ALA A 21 2.38 10.55 7.39
N ARG A 22 3.36 9.92 6.74
CA ARG A 22 3.56 9.98 5.29
C ARG A 22 2.90 8.79 4.60
N THR A 23 2.47 8.97 3.36
CA THR A 23 1.83 7.93 2.53
C THR A 23 2.60 7.68 1.23
N PRO A 24 3.78 7.01 1.27
CA PRO A 24 4.65 6.86 0.10
C PRO A 24 3.98 6.23 -1.13
N PHE A 25 3.01 5.35 -0.93
CA PHE A 25 2.24 4.72 -2.01
C PHE A 25 1.32 5.69 -2.78
N LEU A 26 1.10 6.90 -2.27
CA LEU A 26 0.35 7.98 -2.91
C LEU A 26 1.25 9.07 -3.53
N ASP A 27 2.57 8.88 -3.55
CA ASP A 27 3.47 9.77 -4.30
C ASP A 27 3.10 9.77 -5.80
N TYR A 28 2.95 10.95 -6.38
CA TYR A 28 2.48 11.09 -7.77
C TYR A 28 3.36 10.35 -8.77
N ARG A 29 4.69 10.28 -8.55
CA ARG A 29 5.62 9.59 -9.45
C ARG A 29 5.38 8.08 -9.44
N LEU A 30 5.10 7.52 -8.27
CA LEU A 30 4.78 6.10 -8.13
C LEU A 30 3.41 5.77 -8.72
N VAL A 31 2.42 6.65 -8.53
CA VAL A 31 1.09 6.50 -9.11
C VAL A 31 1.15 6.56 -10.64
N GLU A 32 1.87 7.52 -11.21
CA GLU A 32 2.08 7.65 -12.65
C GLU A 32 2.81 6.43 -13.24
N LEU A 33 3.83 5.92 -12.56
CA LEU A 33 4.50 4.68 -12.95
C LEU A 33 3.50 3.50 -12.95
N SER A 34 2.74 3.33 -11.86
CA SER A 34 1.75 2.27 -11.72
C SER A 34 0.65 2.33 -12.79
N ALA A 35 0.25 3.53 -13.20
CA ALA A 35 -0.73 3.75 -14.26
C ALA A 35 -0.23 3.26 -15.63
N ARG A 36 1.09 3.35 -15.90
CA ARG A 36 1.71 2.88 -17.16
C ARG A 36 1.91 1.36 -17.21
N ILE A 37 1.88 0.66 -16.08
CA ILE A 37 2.06 -0.80 -16.03
C ILE A 37 0.79 -1.50 -16.53
N PRO A 38 0.88 -2.41 -17.53
CA PRO A 38 -0.26 -3.20 -17.99
C PRO A 38 -0.94 -3.99 -16.87
N GLY A 39 -2.28 -4.02 -16.85
CA GLY A 39 -3.07 -4.65 -15.79
C GLY A 39 -2.72 -6.12 -15.52
N LYS A 40 -2.31 -6.86 -16.56
CA LYS A 40 -1.86 -8.26 -16.47
C LYS A 40 -0.68 -8.48 -15.52
N PHE A 41 0.10 -7.45 -15.19
CA PHE A 41 1.20 -7.53 -14.22
C PHE A 41 0.81 -7.09 -12.81
N LYS A 42 -0.42 -6.55 -12.63
CA LYS A 42 -0.91 -6.04 -11.35
C LYS A 42 -1.91 -6.99 -10.68
N LEU A 43 -2.67 -7.74 -11.47
CA LEU A 43 -3.87 -8.47 -11.03
C LEU A 43 -3.78 -10.01 -10.94
N PRO A 44 -2.73 -10.73 -11.36
CA PRO A 44 -2.68 -12.18 -11.15
C PRO A 44 -2.70 -12.58 -9.67
N ASP A 45 -3.30 -13.74 -9.39
CA ASP A 45 -3.24 -14.46 -8.10
C ASP A 45 -3.43 -13.59 -6.85
N GLY A 46 -4.54 -12.85 -6.80
CA GLY A 46 -4.91 -12.02 -5.65
C GLY A 46 -4.28 -10.62 -5.66
N GLY A 47 -3.59 -10.26 -6.74
CA GLY A 47 -3.13 -8.91 -7.05
C GLY A 47 -1.80 -8.50 -6.39
N LYS A 48 -1.36 -7.29 -6.75
CA LYS A 48 -0.09 -6.68 -6.34
C LYS A 48 1.16 -7.42 -6.85
N GLN A 49 1.05 -8.21 -7.92
CA GLN A 49 2.14 -9.08 -8.37
C GLN A 49 3.45 -8.31 -8.66
N VAL A 50 3.42 -7.27 -9.49
CA VAL A 50 4.62 -6.44 -9.76
C VAL A 50 5.25 -5.86 -8.48
N LEU A 51 4.43 -5.49 -7.49
CA LEU A 51 4.92 -4.98 -6.21
C LEU A 51 5.54 -6.11 -5.36
N LYS A 52 4.93 -7.29 -5.34
CA LYS A 52 5.47 -8.47 -4.64
C LYS A 52 6.82 -8.87 -5.21
N GLU A 53 6.93 -8.98 -6.53
CA GLU A 53 8.19 -9.34 -7.20
C GLU A 53 9.30 -8.31 -6.92
N ALA A 54 8.99 -7.01 -6.98
CA ALA A 54 9.95 -5.98 -6.59
C ALA A 54 10.33 -6.07 -5.10
N ALA A 55 9.38 -6.34 -4.21
CA ALA A 55 9.62 -6.41 -2.77
C ALA A 55 10.45 -7.62 -2.34
N ARG A 56 10.39 -8.75 -3.08
CA ARG A 56 11.23 -9.94 -2.81
C ARG A 56 12.73 -9.66 -2.87
N LEU A 57 13.15 -8.57 -3.52
CA LEU A 57 14.55 -8.15 -3.56
C LEU A 57 15.07 -7.62 -2.21
N VAL A 58 14.17 -7.19 -1.32
CA VAL A 58 14.53 -6.49 -0.07
C VAL A 58 13.77 -6.97 1.16
N ILE A 59 12.76 -7.83 1.00
CA ILE A 59 11.93 -8.38 2.08
C ILE A 59 11.90 -9.91 1.95
N PRO A 60 12.03 -10.66 3.07
CA PRO A 60 11.89 -12.12 3.06
C PRO A 60 10.57 -12.60 2.44
N SER A 61 10.65 -13.65 1.62
CA SER A 61 9.48 -14.22 0.92
C SER A 61 8.35 -14.62 1.86
N GLU A 62 8.66 -15.09 3.07
CA GLU A 62 7.67 -15.42 4.10
C GLU A 62 6.74 -14.26 4.48
N VAL A 63 7.22 -13.02 4.43
CA VAL A 63 6.42 -11.81 4.70
C VAL A 63 5.56 -11.47 3.47
N ILE A 64 6.12 -11.64 2.27
CA ILE A 64 5.45 -11.33 0.99
C ILE A 64 4.34 -12.31 0.66
N ASP A 65 4.57 -13.60 0.93
CA ASP A 65 3.66 -14.71 0.60
C ASP A 65 2.62 -14.98 1.69
N ARG A 66 2.73 -14.30 2.85
CA ARG A 66 1.75 -14.37 3.91
C ARG A 66 0.36 -13.99 3.39
N LYS A 67 -0.65 -14.78 3.75
CA LYS A 67 -2.05 -14.46 3.48
C LYS A 67 -2.42 -13.13 4.15
N LYS A 68 -3.26 -12.34 3.47
CA LYS A 68 -3.77 -11.07 4.00
C LYS A 68 -4.44 -11.32 5.35
N GLY A 69 -3.85 -10.78 6.42
CA GLY A 69 -4.46 -10.76 7.74
C GLY A 69 -5.57 -9.72 7.82
N TYR A 70 -6.58 -10.01 8.65
CA TYR A 70 -7.56 -9.02 9.05
C TYR A 70 -6.93 -8.04 10.04
N PHE A 71 -7.34 -6.78 9.98
CA PHE A 71 -7.02 -5.79 11.02
C PHE A 71 -8.26 -5.67 11.91
N PRO A 72 -8.29 -6.34 13.08
CA PRO A 72 -9.40 -6.15 14.01
C PRO A 72 -9.33 -4.73 14.55
N VAL A 73 -10.41 -3.99 14.36
CA VAL A 73 -10.67 -2.72 15.03
C VAL A 73 -11.68 -3.06 16.13
N PRO A 74 -11.46 -2.69 17.41
CA PRO A 74 -12.50 -2.71 18.43
C PRO A 74 -13.70 -1.84 18.05
#